data_AF-A0A318BAP2-F1
#
_entry.id   AF-A0A318BAP2-F1
#
_cell.length_a   1.000
_cell.length_b   1.000
_cell.length_c   1.000
_cell.angle_alpha   90.00
_cell.angle_beta   90.00
_cell.angle_gamma   90.00
#
_symmetry.space_group_name_H-M   'P 1'
#
loop_
_entity.id
_entity.type
_entity.pdbx_description
1 polymer ?
#
loop_
_entity_poly.entity_id
_entity_poly.type
_entity_poly.pdbx_seq_one_letter_code
_entity_poly.pdbx_strand_id
1 'polypeptide(L)'
;MASLARARRRRTPDLEEGESYYVSMTDMMVGVIFIFIIMLSYFALQYRQSTKALTQARHPETAALLQTATALTPHEATVEVDDKARVLCVPEDLIGGTGSDRRCFSYAPPAKTAATTVAADDAQRMLMGFLDADLRDAGAPLAGDTSGGALSFSADALFERGTANLSAGGRKIAGEVAASLARRLPCLAYGGASSTACPEGEARLALVNVLSQTNLDAFTAEGQQAAALALARSAAFHQALTGAQPVLAALRNGPPDQAASQPLLRVASVGQSQEGASRLGEGQTVSIQFQMAR
;
A
#
# COMPACT_ATOMS: atom_id res chain seq x y z
N MET A 1 -90.83 -42.37 25.17
CA MET A 1 -89.59 -42.78 24.47
C MET A 1 -89.19 -41.68 23.51
N ALA A 2 -87.89 -41.38 23.44
CA ALA A 2 -87.17 -40.43 22.56
C ALA A 2 -87.49 -38.93 22.78
N SER A 3 -86.67 -38.07 23.40
CA SER A 3 -85.24 -37.70 23.28
C SER A 3 -84.89 -36.95 21.99
N LEU A 4 -84.84 -35.61 22.05
CA LEU A 4 -83.98 -34.82 21.16
C LEU A 4 -83.32 -33.70 21.96
N ALA A 5 -82.05 -33.92 22.25
CA ALA A 5 -81.15 -33.01 22.93
C ALA A 5 -80.79 -31.82 22.02
N ARG A 6 -80.84 -30.61 22.59
CA ARG A 6 -80.18 -29.43 22.01
C ARG A 6 -78.67 -29.66 22.05
N ALA A 7 -78.08 -29.88 20.89
CA ALA A 7 -76.63 -29.88 20.71
C ALA A 7 -76.06 -28.50 21.09
N ARG A 8 -75.44 -28.41 22.27
CA ARG A 8 -74.66 -27.26 22.69
C ARG A 8 -73.32 -27.36 21.97
N ARG A 9 -73.14 -26.55 20.93
CA ARG A 9 -71.88 -26.39 20.19
C ARG A 9 -70.79 -25.94 21.16
N ARG A 10 -69.93 -26.88 21.60
CA ARG A 10 -68.73 -26.58 22.36
C ARG A 10 -67.69 -26.09 21.36
N ARG A 11 -67.49 -24.78 21.30
CA ARG A 11 -66.40 -24.15 20.54
C ARG A 11 -65.11 -24.56 21.25
N THR A 12 -64.25 -25.33 20.59
CA THR A 12 -62.90 -25.66 21.04
C THR A 12 -62.03 -24.41 20.87
N PRO A 13 -61.50 -23.79 21.95
CA PRO A 13 -60.72 -22.55 21.84
C PRO A 13 -59.24 -22.76 21.45
N ASP A 14 -58.72 -23.99 21.45
CA ASP A 14 -57.25 -24.23 21.46
C ASP A 14 -56.54 -24.25 20.08
N LEU A 15 -57.22 -23.94 18.96
CA LEU A 15 -56.58 -23.93 17.63
C LEU A 15 -56.40 -22.52 17.03
N GLU A 16 -57.13 -21.49 17.50
CA GLU A 16 -57.05 -20.13 16.94
C GLU A 16 -55.81 -19.35 17.46
N GLU A 17 -55.28 -19.67 18.65
CA GLU A 17 -54.12 -18.97 19.24
C GLU A 17 -52.78 -19.31 18.54
N GLY A 18 -52.67 -20.52 17.97
CA GLY A 18 -51.49 -20.94 17.23
C GLY A 18 -51.33 -20.22 15.89
N GLU A 19 -52.41 -20.09 15.11
CA GLU A 19 -52.37 -19.41 13.81
C GLU A 19 -52.08 -17.90 13.96
N SER A 20 -52.65 -17.25 14.96
CA SER A 20 -52.37 -15.84 15.27
C SER A 20 -50.91 -15.61 15.69
N TYR A 21 -50.33 -16.56 16.43
CA TYR A 21 -48.92 -16.50 16.82
C TYR A 21 -47.98 -16.64 15.61
N TYR A 22 -48.26 -17.55 14.66
CA TYR A 22 -47.46 -17.66 13.44
C TYR A 22 -47.60 -16.42 12.54
N VAL A 23 -48.80 -15.85 12.43
CA VAL A 23 -49.00 -14.58 11.71
C VAL A 23 -48.17 -13.47 12.35
N SER A 24 -48.20 -13.33 13.68
CA SER A 24 -47.43 -12.29 14.39
C SER A 24 -45.91 -12.51 14.32
N MET A 25 -45.44 -13.77 14.33
CA MET A 25 -44.02 -14.12 14.23
C MET A 25 -43.47 -13.86 12.82
N THR A 26 -44.27 -14.14 11.78
CA THR A 26 -43.91 -13.86 10.38
C THR A 26 -43.95 -12.36 10.07
N ASP A 27 -44.91 -11.61 10.61
CA ASP A 27 -45.03 -10.15 10.41
C ASP A 27 -43.81 -9.40 11.00
N MET A 28 -43.33 -9.82 12.16
CA MET A 28 -42.09 -9.32 12.74
C MET A 28 -40.86 -9.64 11.88
N MET A 29 -40.75 -10.86 11.36
CA MET A 29 -39.60 -11.27 10.53
C MET A 29 -39.59 -10.55 9.17
N VAL A 30 -40.76 -10.41 8.54
CA VAL A 30 -40.93 -9.63 7.30
C VAL A 30 -40.60 -8.16 7.55
N GLY A 31 -40.98 -7.61 8.70
CA GLY A 31 -40.60 -6.25 9.10
C GLY A 31 -39.09 -6.03 9.19
N VAL A 32 -38.34 -6.95 9.80
CA VAL A 32 -36.88 -6.85 9.90
C VAL A 32 -36.22 -6.98 8.52
N ILE A 33 -36.69 -7.90 7.68
CA ILE A 33 -36.19 -8.04 6.30
C ILE A 33 -36.48 -6.78 5.48
N PHE A 34 -37.64 -6.15 5.65
CA PHE A 34 -38.00 -4.93 4.95
C PHE A 34 -37.09 -3.76 5.32
N ILE A 35 -36.81 -3.57 6.61
CA ILE A 35 -35.84 -2.57 7.08
C ILE A 35 -34.44 -2.85 6.53
N PHE A 36 -34.04 -4.12 6.48
CA PHE A 36 -32.74 -4.53 5.94
C PHE A 36 -32.61 -4.22 4.43
N ILE A 37 -33.65 -4.47 3.65
CA ILE A 37 -33.69 -4.14 2.21
C ILE A 37 -33.61 -2.63 2.00
N ILE A 38 -34.30 -1.83 2.83
CA ILE A 38 -34.22 -0.36 2.78
C ILE A 38 -32.81 0.12 3.12
N MET A 39 -32.18 -0.43 4.17
CA MET A 39 -30.79 -0.11 4.53
C MET A 39 -29.81 -0.45 3.40
N LEU A 40 -29.89 -1.65 2.82
CA LEU A 40 -29.03 -2.05 1.69
C LEU A 40 -29.22 -1.15 0.47
N SER A 41 -30.48 -0.77 0.18
CA SER A 41 -30.79 0.14 -0.92
C SER A 41 -30.22 1.54 -0.68
N TYR A 42 -30.31 2.04 0.55
CA TYR A 42 -29.71 3.31 0.96
C TYR A 42 -28.19 3.28 0.82
N PHE A 43 -27.51 2.25 1.33
CA PHE A 43 -26.06 2.10 1.18
C PHE A 43 -25.63 1.95 -0.29
N ALA A 44 -26.39 1.21 -1.11
CA ALA A 44 -26.11 1.09 -2.54
C ALA A 44 -26.24 2.45 -3.26
N LEU A 45 -27.26 3.24 -2.92
CA LEU A 45 -27.42 4.60 -3.46
C LEU A 45 -26.32 5.54 -2.99
N GLN A 46 -25.97 5.50 -1.70
CA GLN A 46 -24.90 6.30 -1.12
C GLN A 46 -23.55 5.97 -1.76
N TYR A 47 -23.23 4.68 -1.92
CA TYR A 47 -22.01 4.22 -2.57
C TYR A 47 -21.94 4.68 -4.03
N ARG A 48 -23.04 4.61 -4.78
CA ARG A 48 -23.11 5.13 -6.16
C ARG A 48 -22.94 6.64 -6.25
N GLN A 49 -23.45 7.40 -5.28
CA GLN A 49 -23.26 8.85 -5.24
C GLN A 49 -21.82 9.23 -4.89
N SER A 50 -21.22 8.59 -3.89
CA SER A 50 -19.82 8.84 -3.50
C SER A 50 -18.83 8.43 -4.59
N THR A 51 -19.06 7.31 -5.29
CA THR A 51 -18.22 6.92 -6.43
C THR A 51 -18.37 7.85 -7.62
N LYS A 52 -19.59 8.32 -7.93
CA LYS A 52 -19.81 9.35 -8.96
C LYS A 52 -19.11 10.66 -8.61
N ALA A 53 -19.18 11.12 -7.35
CA ALA A 53 -18.47 12.31 -6.90
C ALA A 53 -16.94 12.16 -7.00
N LEU A 54 -16.38 11.02 -6.59
CA LEU A 54 -14.94 10.75 -6.70
C LEU A 54 -14.46 10.64 -8.16
N THR A 55 -15.24 10.00 -9.04
CA THR A 55 -14.90 9.86 -10.46
C THR A 55 -15.10 11.16 -11.24
N GLN A 56 -16.14 11.93 -10.93
CA GLN A 56 -16.34 13.27 -11.51
C GLN A 56 -15.35 14.31 -11.02
N ALA A 57 -14.79 14.17 -9.81
CA ALA A 57 -13.72 15.05 -9.32
C ALA A 57 -12.38 14.81 -10.03
N ARG A 58 -12.16 13.62 -10.59
CA ARG A 58 -10.90 13.23 -11.25
C ARG A 58 -10.80 13.65 -12.72
N HIS A 59 -11.93 13.91 -13.37
CA HIS A 59 -12.01 14.09 -14.83
C HIS A 59 -12.50 15.43 -15.42
N PRO A 60 -12.90 16.47 -14.66
CA PRO A 60 -13.44 17.68 -15.27
C PRO A 60 -12.34 18.50 -15.95
N GLU A 61 -11.11 18.49 -15.41
CA GLU A 61 -9.94 19.13 -16.02
C GLU A 61 -9.52 18.42 -17.32
N THR A 62 -9.48 17.08 -17.35
CA THR A 62 -9.11 16.34 -18.56
C THR A 62 -10.13 16.47 -19.70
N ALA A 63 -11.43 16.53 -19.39
CA ALA A 63 -12.47 16.68 -20.41
C ALA A 63 -12.49 18.09 -21.02
N ALA A 64 -12.29 19.13 -20.19
CA ALA A 64 -12.19 20.51 -20.66
C ALA A 64 -10.95 20.74 -21.55
N LEU A 65 -9.82 20.12 -21.19
CA LEU A 65 -8.58 20.16 -21.99
C LEU A 65 -8.69 19.40 -23.31
N LEU A 66 -9.39 18.26 -23.34
CA LEU A 66 -9.65 17.50 -24.58
C LEU A 66 -10.56 18.27 -25.54
N GLN A 67 -11.58 18.96 -25.03
CA GLN A 67 -12.47 19.79 -25.86
C GLN A 67 -11.75 21.00 -26.47
N THR A 68 -10.84 21.62 -25.72
CA THR A 68 -9.98 22.69 -26.27
C THR A 68 -8.97 22.16 -27.27
N ALA A 69 -8.36 20.99 -27.03
CA ALA A 69 -7.43 20.36 -27.96
C ALA A 69 -8.05 20.01 -29.32
N THR A 70 -9.31 19.55 -29.36
CA THR A 70 -10.02 19.25 -30.62
C THR A 70 -10.44 20.49 -31.42
N ALA A 71 -10.45 21.67 -30.82
CA ALA A 71 -10.79 22.93 -31.50
C ALA A 71 -9.56 23.68 -32.04
N LEU A 72 -8.35 23.21 -31.73
CA LEU A 72 -7.11 23.83 -32.19
C LEU A 72 -6.74 23.32 -33.58
N THR A 73 -6.74 24.22 -34.56
CA THR A 73 -6.20 23.97 -35.89
C THR A 73 -4.68 24.06 -35.85
N PRO A 74 -3.93 23.03 -36.29
CA PRO A 74 -2.47 23.08 -36.31
C PRO A 74 -2.01 24.17 -37.28
N HIS A 75 -1.18 25.08 -36.78
CA HIS A 75 -0.48 26.10 -37.57
C HIS A 75 1.02 25.79 -37.53
N GLU A 76 1.66 25.75 -38.69
CA GLU A 76 3.12 25.67 -38.74
C GLU A 76 3.70 27.03 -38.38
N ALA A 77 4.31 27.12 -37.20
CA ALA A 77 4.92 28.34 -36.68
C ALA A 77 6.43 28.12 -36.52
N THR A 78 7.22 29.03 -37.09
CA THR A 78 8.67 29.06 -36.90
C THR A 78 8.97 29.78 -35.58
N VAL A 79 9.25 29.01 -34.53
CA VAL A 79 9.55 29.56 -33.20
C VAL A 79 11.04 29.47 -32.93
N GLU A 80 11.59 30.50 -32.30
CA GLU A 80 12.98 30.54 -31.87
C GLU A 80 13.04 30.26 -30.36
N VAL A 81 13.81 29.23 -30.00
CA VAL A 81 13.99 28.76 -28.62
C VAL A 81 15.40 29.13 -28.20
N ASP A 82 15.55 30.00 -27.20
CA ASP A 82 16.83 30.20 -26.53
C ASP A 82 16.91 29.25 -25.33
N ASP A 83 17.57 28.11 -25.52
CA ASP A 83 17.75 27.08 -24.48
C ASP A 83 18.62 27.56 -23.31
N LYS A 84 19.49 28.56 -23.51
CA LYS A 84 20.38 29.08 -22.46
C LYS A 84 19.64 30.08 -21.58
N ALA A 85 18.85 30.96 -22.18
CA ALA A 85 18.02 31.92 -21.47
C ALA A 85 16.72 31.32 -20.93
N ARG A 86 16.32 30.12 -21.42
CA ARG A 86 15.04 29.45 -21.13
C ARG A 86 13.83 30.30 -21.51
N VAL A 87 13.92 30.93 -22.68
CA VAL A 87 12.90 31.85 -23.18
C VAL A 87 12.47 31.39 -24.57
N LEU A 88 11.15 31.30 -24.75
CA LEU A 88 10.49 31.01 -26.01
C LEU A 88 9.92 32.32 -26.56
N CYS A 89 10.41 32.79 -27.69
CA CYS A 89 9.90 34.02 -28.29
C CYS A 89 9.04 33.70 -29.52
N VAL A 90 7.75 34.03 -29.42
CA VAL A 90 6.75 33.80 -30.46
C VAL A 90 6.35 35.16 -31.07
N PRO A 91 6.25 35.27 -32.40
CA PRO A 91 5.67 36.44 -33.08
C PRO A 91 4.26 36.78 -32.58
N GLU A 92 3.96 38.08 -32.34
CA GLU A 92 2.66 38.51 -31.80
C GLU A 92 1.47 38.19 -32.71
N ASP A 93 1.67 38.17 -34.02
CA ASP A 93 0.66 37.84 -35.03
C ASP A 93 0.09 36.42 -34.83
N LEU A 94 0.88 35.50 -34.27
CA LEU A 94 0.47 34.13 -33.96
C LEU A 94 -0.35 34.02 -32.65
N ILE A 95 -0.34 35.04 -31.80
CA ILE A 95 -1.05 35.07 -30.51
C ILE A 95 -2.21 36.09 -30.53
N GLY A 96 -2.56 36.61 -31.71
CA GLY A 96 -3.67 37.55 -31.91
C GLY A 96 -3.32 39.02 -31.65
N GLY A 97 -2.03 39.37 -31.58
CA GLY A 97 -1.56 40.75 -31.59
C GLY A 97 -1.48 41.31 -33.01
N THR A 98 -1.61 42.64 -33.16
CA THR A 98 -1.50 43.34 -34.45
C THR A 98 -0.12 43.97 -34.65
N GLY A 99 0.82 43.73 -33.73
CA GLY A 99 2.19 44.24 -33.78
C GLY A 99 3.15 43.28 -34.47
N SER A 100 4.24 43.82 -35.01
CA SER A 100 5.38 43.02 -35.51
C SER A 100 6.39 42.66 -34.42
N ASP A 101 6.02 42.84 -33.16
CA ASP A 101 6.90 42.64 -32.01
C ASP A 101 6.86 41.19 -31.53
N ARG A 102 7.90 40.73 -30.83
CA ARG A 102 7.99 39.34 -30.35
C ARG A 102 7.61 39.28 -28.87
N ARG A 103 6.75 38.33 -28.51
CA ARG A 103 6.43 38.03 -27.11
C ARG A 103 7.25 36.85 -26.64
N CYS A 104 8.02 37.09 -25.57
CA CYS A 104 8.94 36.13 -25.01
C CYS A 104 8.40 35.57 -23.69
N PHE A 105 8.31 34.25 -23.59
CA PHE A 105 7.81 33.53 -22.42
C PHE A 105 8.94 32.72 -21.80
N SER A 106 9.16 32.86 -20.50
CA SER A 106 10.07 31.95 -19.80
C SER A 106 9.39 30.60 -19.62
N TYR A 107 10.12 29.52 -19.90
CA TYR A 107 9.62 28.18 -19.67
C TYR A 107 10.51 27.44 -18.66
N ALA A 108 9.86 26.70 -17.75
CA ALA A 108 10.54 25.69 -16.96
C ALA A 108 10.34 24.35 -17.69
N PRO A 109 11.39 23.51 -17.85
CA PRO A 109 11.19 22.17 -18.39
C PRO A 109 10.15 21.45 -17.53
N PRO A 110 9.23 20.66 -18.12
CA PRO A 110 8.34 19.83 -17.33
C PRO A 110 9.21 18.94 -16.45
N ALA A 111 9.13 19.13 -15.15
CA ALA A 111 9.75 18.21 -14.22
C ALA A 111 9.16 16.82 -14.53
N LYS A 112 10.02 15.81 -14.74
CA LYS A 112 9.70 14.40 -15.00
C LYS A 112 8.88 13.73 -13.87
N THR A 113 8.15 14.47 -13.06
CA THR A 113 7.52 14.01 -11.82
C THR A 113 6.27 13.17 -12.05
N ALA A 114 5.58 13.30 -13.21
CA ALA A 114 4.33 12.58 -13.46
C ALA A 114 4.49 11.18 -14.06
N ALA A 115 5.52 10.95 -14.89
CA ALA A 115 5.80 9.62 -15.47
C ALA A 115 6.58 8.71 -14.50
N THR A 116 7.47 9.30 -13.70
CA THR A 116 8.34 8.56 -12.77
C THR A 116 7.56 7.95 -11.59
N THR A 117 6.52 8.62 -11.10
CA THR A 117 5.70 8.12 -9.98
C THR A 117 4.86 6.90 -10.37
N VAL A 118 4.25 6.91 -11.56
CA VAL A 118 3.49 5.75 -12.08
C VAL A 118 4.43 4.56 -12.31
N ALA A 119 5.60 4.79 -12.91
CA ALA A 119 6.60 3.75 -13.13
C ALA A 119 7.17 3.19 -11.81
N ALA A 120 7.37 4.03 -10.79
CA ALA A 120 7.84 3.60 -9.47
C ALA A 120 6.80 2.74 -8.75
N ASP A 121 5.52 3.13 -8.78
CA ASP A 121 4.43 2.36 -8.16
C ASP A 121 4.23 1.01 -8.86
N ASP A 122 4.33 0.96 -10.20
CA ASP A 122 4.28 -0.29 -10.97
C ASP A 122 5.47 -1.20 -10.63
N ALA A 123 6.69 -0.64 -10.58
CA ALA A 123 7.90 -1.39 -10.23
C ALA A 123 7.85 -1.94 -8.79
N GLN A 124 7.33 -1.16 -7.84
CA GLN A 124 7.13 -1.63 -6.46
C GLN A 124 6.13 -2.78 -6.41
N ARG A 125 4.99 -2.67 -7.10
CA ARG A 125 3.99 -3.74 -7.18
C ARG A 125 4.55 -5.03 -7.78
N MET A 126 5.30 -4.92 -8.87
CA MET A 126 5.97 -6.08 -9.49
C MET A 126 6.97 -6.71 -8.52
N LEU A 127 7.84 -5.92 -7.89
CA LEU A 127 8.81 -6.40 -6.91
C LEU A 127 8.12 -7.15 -5.76
N MET A 128 7.03 -6.61 -5.22
CA MET A 128 6.30 -7.25 -4.11
C MET A 128 5.65 -8.56 -4.52
N GLY A 129 5.00 -8.62 -5.69
CA GLY A 129 4.40 -9.87 -6.17
C GLY A 129 5.44 -10.97 -6.41
N PHE A 130 6.59 -10.58 -6.90
CA PHE A 130 7.74 -11.44 -7.10
C PHE A 130 8.37 -11.96 -5.81
N LEU A 131 8.54 -11.10 -4.80
CA LEU A 131 9.05 -11.50 -3.50
C LEU A 131 8.05 -12.40 -2.76
N ASP A 132 6.75 -12.09 -2.81
CA ASP A 132 5.69 -12.91 -2.23
C ASP A 132 5.68 -14.33 -2.83
N ALA A 133 5.76 -14.45 -4.15
CA ALA A 133 5.85 -15.76 -4.82
C ALA A 133 7.09 -16.56 -4.37
N ASP A 134 8.28 -15.95 -4.39
CA ASP A 134 9.52 -16.61 -3.98
C ASP A 134 9.49 -17.09 -2.52
N LEU A 135 8.89 -16.30 -1.62
CA LEU A 135 8.81 -16.64 -0.20
C LEU A 135 7.78 -17.71 0.09
N ARG A 136 6.65 -17.71 -0.63
CA ARG A 136 5.67 -18.79 -0.55
C ARG A 136 6.25 -20.11 -1.01
N ASP A 137 6.97 -20.12 -2.12
CA ASP A 137 7.62 -21.33 -2.65
C ASP A 137 8.73 -21.84 -1.71
N ALA A 138 9.43 -20.92 -1.02
CA ALA A 138 10.44 -21.27 -0.02
C ALA A 138 9.84 -21.75 1.32
N GLY A 139 8.56 -21.46 1.59
CA GLY A 139 7.89 -21.79 2.85
C GLY A 139 8.16 -20.80 3.98
N ALA A 140 8.52 -19.57 3.66
CA ALA A 140 8.72 -18.48 4.63
C ALA A 140 7.37 -17.79 4.93
N PRO A 141 6.79 -17.95 6.14
CA PRO A 141 5.46 -17.42 6.44
C PRO A 141 5.50 -15.89 6.58
N LEU A 142 4.79 -15.20 5.70
CA LEU A 142 4.52 -13.76 5.80
C LEU A 142 3.33 -13.50 6.72
N ALA A 143 3.45 -12.47 7.55
CA ALA A 143 2.37 -11.95 8.38
C ALA A 143 1.63 -10.83 7.62
N GLY A 144 0.38 -11.07 7.24
CA GLY A 144 -0.44 -10.09 6.52
C GLY A 144 -0.24 -10.08 5.00
N ASP A 145 -0.60 -8.97 4.35
CA ASP A 145 -0.45 -8.80 2.90
C ASP A 145 0.76 -7.94 2.53
N THR A 146 1.20 -8.05 1.27
CA THR A 146 2.35 -7.32 0.72
C THR A 146 1.94 -6.04 -0.01
N SER A 147 0.66 -5.65 0.05
CA SER A 147 0.13 -4.50 -0.70
C SER A 147 0.72 -3.17 -0.24
N GLY A 148 1.15 -3.11 1.03
CA GLY A 148 1.82 -1.95 1.64
C GLY A 148 3.29 -1.77 1.25
N GLY A 149 3.86 -2.59 0.36
CA GLY A 149 5.27 -2.50 -0.01
C GLY A 149 6.22 -3.00 1.07
N ALA A 150 5.75 -3.91 1.94
CA ALA A 150 6.53 -4.47 3.03
C ALA A 150 6.34 -5.98 3.15
N LEU A 151 7.41 -6.68 3.51
CA LEU A 151 7.38 -8.09 3.90
C LEU A 151 7.40 -8.16 5.42
N SER A 152 6.30 -8.56 6.04
CA SER A 152 6.16 -8.59 7.49
C SER A 152 6.26 -10.00 8.04
N PHE A 153 6.88 -10.15 9.20
CA PHE A 153 7.06 -11.42 9.91
C PHE A 153 6.73 -11.22 11.39
N SER A 154 6.14 -12.23 12.03
CA SER A 154 5.96 -12.20 13.48
C SER A 154 7.31 -12.37 14.17
N ALA A 155 7.54 -11.62 15.25
CA ALA A 155 8.79 -11.75 16.01
C ALA A 155 8.96 -13.17 16.59
N ASP A 156 7.88 -13.85 16.97
CA ASP A 156 7.92 -15.20 17.53
C ASP A 156 8.34 -16.27 16.51
N ALA A 157 8.14 -16.03 15.21
CA ALA A 157 8.62 -16.93 14.17
C ALA A 157 10.14 -16.77 13.93
N LEU A 158 10.66 -15.56 14.12
CA LEU A 158 12.05 -15.22 13.82
C LEU A 158 12.99 -15.38 15.02
N PHE A 159 12.56 -15.03 16.23
CA PHE A 159 13.45 -14.89 17.38
C PHE A 159 13.10 -15.84 18.52
N GLU A 160 14.09 -16.13 19.36
CA GLU A 160 13.83 -16.76 20.66
C GLU A 160 13.07 -15.76 21.56
N ARG A 161 12.15 -16.29 22.38
CA ARG A 161 11.28 -15.46 23.23
C ARG A 161 12.06 -14.48 24.09
N GLY A 162 11.68 -13.21 24.05
CA GLY A 162 12.30 -12.13 24.83
C GLY A 162 13.72 -11.74 24.40
N THR A 163 14.25 -12.30 23.32
CA THR A 163 15.62 -12.01 22.85
C THR A 163 15.64 -11.45 21.43
N ALA A 164 16.80 -10.93 21.02
CA ALA A 164 17.11 -10.59 19.63
C ALA A 164 17.83 -11.71 18.88
N ASN A 165 18.00 -12.88 19.50
CA ASN A 165 18.66 -14.02 18.86
C ASN A 165 17.67 -14.72 17.94
N LEU A 166 18.08 -14.96 16.70
CA LEU A 166 17.28 -15.71 15.75
C LEU A 166 17.21 -17.18 16.14
N SER A 167 16.00 -17.73 16.14
CA SER A 167 15.80 -19.17 16.32
C SER A 167 16.39 -19.96 15.14
N ALA A 168 16.48 -21.29 15.25
CA ALA A 168 16.89 -22.12 14.10
C ALA A 168 15.96 -21.93 12.89
N GLY A 169 14.65 -21.83 13.13
CA GLY A 169 13.66 -21.53 12.10
C GLY A 169 13.80 -20.11 11.55
N GLY A 170 14.01 -19.12 12.41
CA GLY A 170 14.22 -17.73 12.01
C GLY A 170 15.46 -17.53 11.14
N ARG A 171 16.55 -18.25 11.42
CA ARG A 171 17.74 -18.25 10.55
C ARG A 171 17.46 -18.86 9.18
N LYS A 172 16.66 -19.92 9.10
CA LYS A 172 16.22 -20.51 7.82
C LYS A 172 15.38 -19.51 7.02
N ILE A 173 14.39 -18.88 7.66
CA ILE A 173 13.56 -17.83 7.04
C ILE A 173 14.45 -16.67 6.56
N ALA A 174 15.37 -16.18 7.39
CA ALA A 174 16.31 -15.12 7.01
C ALA A 174 17.15 -15.53 5.78
N GLY A 175 17.61 -16.78 5.69
CA GLY A 175 18.33 -17.29 4.53
C GLY A 175 17.49 -17.30 3.25
N GLU A 176 16.25 -17.75 3.34
CA GLU A 176 15.30 -17.79 2.20
C GLU A 176 14.95 -16.37 1.72
N VAL A 177 14.68 -15.46 2.66
CA VAL A 177 14.45 -14.05 2.38
C VAL A 177 15.69 -13.42 1.76
N ALA A 178 16.87 -13.64 2.32
CA ALA A 178 18.12 -13.12 1.78
C ALA A 178 18.35 -13.61 0.34
N ALA A 179 18.12 -14.89 0.07
CA ALA A 179 18.27 -15.45 -1.27
C ALA A 179 17.29 -14.82 -2.28
N SER A 180 16.04 -14.58 -1.87
CA SER A 180 15.04 -13.90 -2.68
C SER A 180 15.43 -12.45 -2.99
N LEU A 181 15.88 -11.70 -1.97
CA LEU A 181 16.35 -10.33 -2.13
C LEU A 181 17.61 -10.26 -3.01
N ALA A 182 18.54 -11.20 -2.84
CA ALA A 182 19.79 -11.23 -3.61
C ALA A 182 19.55 -11.48 -5.10
N ARG A 183 18.48 -12.18 -5.48
CA ARG A 183 18.10 -12.36 -6.89
C ARG A 183 17.45 -11.11 -7.48
N ARG A 184 16.69 -10.35 -6.71
CA ARG A 184 15.78 -9.31 -7.22
C ARG A 184 16.31 -7.88 -7.07
N LEU A 185 16.93 -7.57 -5.92
CA LEU A 185 17.38 -6.22 -5.60
C LEU A 185 18.52 -5.68 -6.47
N PRO A 186 19.50 -6.48 -6.96
CA PRO A 186 20.59 -5.95 -7.79
C PRO A 186 20.12 -5.22 -9.06
N CYS A 187 18.95 -5.58 -9.60
CA CYS A 187 18.38 -4.90 -10.77
C CYS A 187 17.83 -3.51 -10.45
N LEU A 188 17.45 -3.26 -9.19
CA LEU A 188 16.83 -2.00 -8.74
C LEU A 188 17.80 -1.13 -7.94
N ALA A 189 19.06 -1.54 -7.83
CA ALA A 189 20.07 -0.92 -6.96
C ALA A 189 21.38 -0.64 -7.70
N TYR A 190 22.27 0.11 -7.07
CA TYR A 190 23.65 0.31 -7.52
C TYR A 190 24.61 -0.61 -6.76
N GLY A 191 25.76 -0.93 -7.34
CA GLY A 191 26.82 -1.72 -6.67
C GLY A 191 26.63 -3.24 -6.70
N GLY A 192 25.57 -3.75 -7.33
CA GLY A 192 25.40 -5.18 -7.62
C GLY A 192 25.87 -5.54 -9.03
N ALA A 193 26.25 -6.80 -9.25
CA ALA A 193 26.46 -7.31 -10.61
C ALA A 193 25.12 -7.28 -11.35
N SER A 194 24.95 -6.31 -12.25
CA SER A 194 23.75 -6.20 -13.06
C SER A 194 23.73 -7.39 -14.01
N SER A 195 22.82 -8.34 -13.78
CA SER A 195 22.62 -9.43 -14.72
C SER A 195 21.98 -8.88 -16.00
N THR A 196 22.30 -9.45 -17.15
CA THR A 196 21.67 -9.12 -18.45
C THR A 196 20.17 -9.42 -18.50
N ALA A 197 19.58 -9.95 -17.42
CA ALA A 197 18.16 -10.27 -17.28
C ALA A 197 17.37 -9.21 -16.48
N CYS A 198 17.97 -8.07 -16.13
CA CYS A 198 17.23 -7.00 -15.47
C CYS A 198 16.27 -6.35 -16.48
N PRO A 199 14.96 -6.23 -16.17
CA PRO A 199 14.03 -5.50 -17.04
C PRO A 199 14.53 -4.06 -17.17
N GLU A 200 14.66 -3.58 -18.41
CA GLU A 200 15.04 -2.20 -18.67
C GLU A 200 14.00 -1.27 -18.06
N GLY A 201 14.41 -0.57 -16.99
CA GLY A 201 13.57 0.36 -16.26
C GLY A 201 14.43 1.33 -15.47
N GLU A 202 14.07 2.61 -15.50
CA GLU A 202 14.73 3.68 -14.72
C GLU A 202 14.43 3.56 -13.22
N ALA A 203 13.53 2.65 -12.81
CA ALA A 203 13.08 2.50 -11.43
C ALA A 203 14.21 1.95 -10.54
N ARG A 204 14.62 2.77 -9.57
CA ARG A 204 15.61 2.41 -8.55
C ARG A 204 14.98 2.39 -7.17
N LEU A 205 15.55 1.63 -6.25
CA LEU A 205 15.19 1.70 -4.84
C LEU A 205 15.95 2.84 -4.16
N ALA A 206 15.24 3.67 -3.43
CA ALA A 206 15.82 4.68 -2.55
C ALA A 206 16.25 4.09 -1.20
N LEU A 207 15.47 3.12 -0.70
CA LEU A 207 15.65 2.54 0.63
C LEU A 207 15.02 1.15 0.72
N VAL A 208 15.71 0.23 1.39
CA VAL A 208 15.16 -1.02 1.91
C VAL A 208 15.37 -1.01 3.43
N ASN A 209 14.29 -0.91 4.20
CA ASN A 209 14.38 -0.70 5.64
C ASN A 209 13.92 -1.94 6.39
N VAL A 210 14.82 -2.54 7.18
CA VAL A 210 14.49 -3.58 8.15
C VAL A 210 13.97 -2.90 9.40
N LEU A 211 12.66 -2.97 9.59
CA LEU A 211 11.91 -2.21 10.58
C LEU A 211 11.18 -3.14 11.55
N SER A 212 11.46 -3.01 12.83
CA SER A 212 10.63 -3.59 13.89
C SER A 212 9.57 -2.60 14.35
N GLN A 213 8.34 -3.07 14.45
CA GLN A 213 7.22 -2.32 15.02
C GLN A 213 6.88 -2.90 16.41
N THR A 214 6.82 -2.02 17.41
CA THR A 214 6.40 -2.39 18.76
C THR A 214 5.53 -1.31 19.36
N ASN A 215 4.51 -1.73 20.11
CA ASN A 215 3.90 -0.86 21.11
C ASN A 215 4.87 -0.77 22.27
N LEU A 216 5.06 0.42 22.84
CA LEU A 216 5.97 0.62 23.96
C LEU A 216 5.35 1.59 24.96
N ASP A 217 5.67 1.42 26.22
CA ASP A 217 5.40 2.40 27.27
C ASP A 217 6.74 2.99 27.72
N ALA A 218 7.15 4.12 27.12
CA ALA A 218 8.47 4.71 27.40
C ALA A 218 8.62 5.21 28.85
N PHE A 219 7.52 5.29 29.60
CA PHE A 219 7.49 5.74 30.98
C PHE A 219 7.81 4.61 31.98
N THR A 220 7.87 3.36 31.49
CA THR A 220 8.20 2.18 32.30
C THR A 220 9.57 1.61 31.91
N ALA A 221 10.24 0.95 32.87
CA ALA A 221 11.51 0.26 32.58
C ALA A 221 11.31 -0.86 31.57
N GLU A 222 10.18 -1.57 31.65
CA GLU A 222 9.78 -2.67 30.78
C GLU A 222 9.55 -2.19 29.34
N GLY A 223 8.87 -1.06 29.14
CA GLY A 223 8.64 -0.51 27.80
C GLY A 223 9.90 0.07 27.16
N GLN A 224 10.81 0.65 27.96
CA GLN A 224 12.15 1.04 27.48
C GLN A 224 12.98 -0.18 27.03
N GLN A 225 12.92 -1.28 27.79
CA GLN A 225 13.56 -2.54 27.40
C GLN A 225 12.94 -3.12 26.12
N ALA A 226 11.61 -3.06 25.97
CA ALA A 226 10.92 -3.52 24.76
C ALA A 226 11.34 -2.72 23.52
N ALA A 227 11.53 -1.40 23.66
CA ALA A 227 12.01 -0.54 22.60
C ALA A 227 13.45 -0.89 22.18
N ALA A 228 14.35 -1.07 23.15
CA ALA A 228 15.72 -1.50 22.88
C ALA A 228 15.76 -2.89 22.20
N LEU A 229 14.92 -3.82 22.66
CA LEU A 229 14.79 -5.15 22.09
C LEU A 229 14.31 -5.11 20.63
N ALA A 230 13.36 -4.22 20.30
CA ALA A 230 12.87 -4.06 18.93
C ALA A 230 13.99 -3.60 17.98
N LEU A 231 14.80 -2.62 18.37
CA LEU A 231 15.93 -2.19 17.57
C LEU A 231 16.97 -3.31 17.42
N ALA A 232 17.28 -4.02 18.50
CA ALA A 232 18.22 -5.14 18.49
C ALA A 232 17.75 -6.27 17.55
N ARG A 233 16.44 -6.57 17.52
CA ARG A 233 15.83 -7.53 16.60
C ARG A 233 15.98 -7.12 15.14
N SER A 234 15.70 -5.86 14.80
CA SER A 234 15.91 -5.36 13.44
C SER A 234 17.39 -5.50 13.02
N ALA A 235 18.31 -5.15 13.91
CA ALA A 235 19.75 -5.24 13.65
C ALA A 235 20.21 -6.69 13.45
N ALA A 236 19.77 -7.61 14.33
CA ALA A 236 20.08 -9.02 14.23
C ALA A 236 19.53 -9.65 12.94
N PHE A 237 18.30 -9.29 12.53
CA PHE A 237 17.73 -9.76 11.28
C PHE A 237 18.49 -9.22 10.07
N HIS A 238 18.83 -7.94 10.06
CA HIS A 238 19.68 -7.35 9.01
C HIS A 238 21.05 -8.04 8.90
N GLN A 239 21.69 -8.34 10.04
CA GLN A 239 22.96 -9.08 10.07
C GLN A 239 22.80 -10.50 9.52
N ALA A 240 21.69 -11.18 9.81
CA ALA A 240 21.41 -12.49 9.25
C ALA A 240 21.18 -12.45 7.74
N LEU A 241 20.47 -11.43 7.23
CA LEU A 241 20.25 -11.26 5.79
C LEU A 241 21.58 -11.03 5.04
N THR A 242 22.38 -10.08 5.52
CA THR A 242 23.67 -9.72 4.91
C THR A 242 24.75 -10.79 5.10
N GLY A 243 24.71 -11.53 6.21
CA GLY A 243 25.57 -12.68 6.46
C GLY A 243 25.24 -13.87 5.56
N ALA A 244 23.95 -14.11 5.28
CA ALA A 244 23.51 -15.16 4.36
C ALA A 244 23.80 -14.80 2.89
N GLN A 245 23.67 -13.53 2.52
CA GLN A 245 23.91 -13.03 1.17
C GLN A 245 24.73 -11.73 1.20
N PRO A 246 26.07 -11.82 1.08
CA PRO A 246 26.97 -10.66 1.16
C PRO A 246 26.70 -9.58 0.11
N VAL A 247 26.14 -9.95 -1.05
CA VAL A 247 25.76 -9.00 -2.10
C VAL A 247 24.81 -7.93 -1.60
N LEU A 248 23.92 -8.25 -0.63
CA LEU A 248 22.95 -7.30 -0.08
C LEU A 248 23.63 -6.14 0.66
N ALA A 249 24.79 -6.38 1.28
CA ALA A 249 25.58 -5.35 1.96
C ALA A 249 26.29 -4.40 0.98
N ALA A 250 26.53 -4.84 -0.26
CA ALA A 250 27.17 -4.04 -1.30
C ALA A 250 26.18 -3.13 -2.04
N LEU A 251 24.87 -3.41 -1.96
CA LEU A 251 23.85 -2.64 -2.67
C LEU A 251 23.72 -1.22 -2.09
N ARG A 252 23.57 -0.25 -3.01
CA ARG A 252 23.47 1.17 -2.71
C ARG A 252 22.30 1.82 -3.42
N ASN A 253 21.81 2.91 -2.85
CA ASN A 253 20.72 3.71 -3.42
C ASN A 253 21.18 4.74 -4.47
N GLY A 254 22.48 4.89 -4.68
CA GLY A 254 23.07 5.77 -5.68
C GLY A 254 24.44 5.28 -6.16
N PRO A 255 24.97 5.86 -7.24
CA PRO A 255 26.29 5.53 -7.78
C PRO A 255 27.40 5.60 -6.71
N PRO A 256 28.36 4.65 -6.69
CA PRO A 256 29.36 4.55 -5.62
C PRO A 256 30.33 5.75 -5.54
N ASP A 257 30.44 6.52 -6.63
CA ASP A 257 31.24 7.72 -6.79
C ASP A 257 30.58 8.99 -6.22
N GLN A 258 29.29 8.94 -5.86
CA GLN A 258 28.57 10.07 -5.28
C GLN A 258 28.62 10.06 -3.75
N ALA A 259 28.96 11.20 -3.15
CA ALA A 259 29.02 11.37 -1.69
C ALA A 259 27.67 11.13 -0.98
N ALA A 260 26.54 11.32 -1.68
CA ALA A 260 25.20 11.04 -1.16
C ALA A 260 24.79 9.57 -1.22
N SER A 261 25.61 8.71 -1.85
CA SER A 261 25.32 7.27 -1.94
C SER A 261 25.39 6.63 -0.56
N GLN A 262 24.33 5.91 -0.21
CA GLN A 262 24.21 5.21 1.06
C GLN A 262 23.87 3.73 0.83
N PRO A 263 24.18 2.85 1.81
CA PRO A 263 23.72 1.46 1.78
C PRO A 263 22.21 1.39 1.56
N LEU A 264 21.80 0.46 0.71
CA LEU A 264 20.39 0.29 0.36
C LEU A 264 19.62 -0.30 1.53
N LEU A 265 20.15 -1.38 2.13
CA LEU A 265 19.59 -2.00 3.32
C LEU A 265 19.98 -1.19 4.56
N ARG A 266 18.97 -0.85 5.37
CA ARG A 266 19.12 -0.10 6.62
C ARG A 266 18.28 -0.72 7.71
N VAL A 267 18.53 -0.28 8.93
CA VAL A 267 17.88 -0.78 10.15
C VAL A 267 17.16 0.37 10.83
N ALA A 268 15.93 0.13 11.24
CA ALA A 268 15.19 1.03 12.09
C ALA A 268 14.28 0.26 13.05
N SER A 269 13.76 0.98 14.05
CA SER A 269 12.65 0.54 14.88
C SER A 269 11.70 1.70 15.06
N VAL A 270 10.40 1.44 14.99
CA VAL A 270 9.38 2.44 15.30
C VAL A 270 8.44 1.88 16.36
N GLY A 271 8.04 2.75 17.27
CA GLY A 271 7.00 2.46 18.24
C GLY A 271 6.43 3.75 18.76
N GLN A 272 5.12 3.77 19.01
CA GLN A 272 4.47 4.89 19.65
C GLN A 272 4.38 4.62 21.15
N SER A 273 4.84 5.59 21.95
CA SER A 273 4.72 5.50 23.40
C SER A 273 3.26 5.68 23.80
N GLN A 274 2.70 4.70 24.50
CA GLN A 274 1.36 4.76 25.07
C GLN A 274 1.39 4.17 26.47
N GLU A 275 0.74 4.85 27.42
CA GLU A 275 0.59 4.34 28.79
C GLU A 275 -0.18 3.02 28.78
N GLY A 276 0.34 2.02 29.49
CA GLY A 276 -0.31 0.71 29.59
C GLY A 276 -0.24 -0.15 28.32
N ALA A 277 0.61 0.22 27.35
CA ALA A 277 0.93 -0.62 26.21
C ALA A 277 1.50 -1.99 26.67
N SER A 278 1.16 -3.04 25.91
CA SER A 278 1.38 -4.47 26.21
C SER A 278 2.79 -4.85 26.68
N ARG A 279 2.89 -5.98 27.39
CA ARG A 279 4.13 -6.53 27.94
C ARG A 279 5.12 -6.94 26.83
N LEU A 280 6.41 -6.86 27.17
CA LEU A 280 7.59 -7.27 26.39
C LEU A 280 7.31 -8.33 25.32
N GLY A 281 7.31 -7.90 24.04
CA GLY A 281 7.40 -8.80 22.90
C GLY A 281 6.07 -9.29 22.31
N GLU A 282 4.92 -9.03 22.94
CA GLU A 282 3.63 -9.52 22.46
C GLU A 282 3.14 -8.70 21.24
N GLY A 283 2.87 -9.39 20.12
CA GLY A 283 2.40 -8.75 18.88
C GLY A 283 3.44 -7.94 18.11
N GLN A 284 4.73 -8.09 18.43
CA GLN A 284 5.81 -7.42 17.68
C GLN A 284 5.97 -8.03 16.29
N THR A 285 6.12 -7.16 15.30
CA THR A 285 6.39 -7.54 13.91
C THR A 285 7.72 -6.96 13.46
N VAL A 286 8.46 -7.74 12.67
CA VAL A 286 9.64 -7.28 11.95
C VAL A 286 9.30 -7.29 10.47
N SER A 287 9.52 -6.17 9.81
CA SER A 287 9.16 -5.95 8.42
C SER A 287 10.36 -5.50 7.60
N ILE A 288 10.36 -5.83 6.31
CA ILE A 288 11.29 -5.27 5.33
C ILE A 288 10.47 -4.36 4.42
N GLN A 289 10.67 -3.05 4.54
CA GLN A 289 9.95 -2.04 3.77
C GLN A 289 10.76 -1.63 2.56
N PHE A 290 10.11 -1.50 1.41
CA PHE A 290 10.74 -1.12 0.16
C PHE A 290 10.22 0.25 -0.26
N GLN A 291 11.14 1.16 -0.57
CA GLN A 291 10.82 2.49 -1.03
C GLN A 291 11.54 2.76 -2.35
N MET A 292 10.77 3.05 -3.39
CA MET A 292 11.29 3.44 -4.69
C MET A 292 11.83 4.88 -4.68
N ALA A 293 12.82 5.15 -5.52
CA ALA A 293 13.28 6.50 -5.83
C ALA A 293 12.19 7.23 -6.62
N ARG A 294 12.00 8.51 -6.32
CA ARG A 294 11.03 9.40 -6.97
C ARG A 294 11.73 10.38 -7.90
#